data_AF-B7RIQ2-F1
#
_entry.id   AF-B7RIQ2-F1
#
_cell.length_a   1.000
_cell.length_b   1.000
_cell.length_c   1.000
_cell.angle_alpha   90.00
_cell.angle_beta   90.00
_cell.angle_gamma   90.00
#
_symmetry.space_group_name_H-M   'P 1'
#
loop_
_entity.id
_entity.type
_entity.pdbx_description
1 polymer ?
#
loop_
_entity_poly.entity_id
_entity_poly.type
_entity_poly.pdbx_seq_one_letter_code
_entity_poly.pdbx_strand_id
1 'polypeptide(L)'
;MMLPTVSPMPAEHPSTPAALFPDYVRLSRSASPTYAPFDGKVPAKWRKAARKKGFTIVDRVKDRLHVALLCHDCGCTHAKRVSVVLGHSPECPHCIKHQRIEHARTVGAVLLGRDPKNRHYGFYQLSCGHRVRRQYHRVARAADGGHSLGCETCREERYRAQANKFGWDLLGPASRGKPGYRSYRHTCGQTQDIMVGNMVWGDCACSGCSLGRTARPSHIYIFRIDLPGRPVLKLGYSARPAKRLRHQLGIDKGITTEVLRVVNLPTGHDARAEEERAHRTLTAQFPDMVVAKAEYGDAINVTREIYRPKAAPLIRRLLDEIETRFPDTGERFPDIAA
;
A
#
# COMPACT_ATOMS: atom_id res chain seq x y z
N MET A 1 17.83 22.44 -39.04
CA MET A 1 17.00 21.23 -38.86
C MET A 1 16.76 21.07 -37.37
N MET A 2 15.57 21.43 -36.90
CA MET A 2 15.21 21.46 -35.48
C MET A 2 14.85 20.05 -35.00
N LEU A 3 15.45 19.65 -33.89
CA LEU A 3 15.12 18.44 -33.14
C LEU A 3 13.76 18.61 -32.44
N PRO A 4 12.92 17.56 -32.36
CA PRO A 4 11.63 17.67 -31.68
C PRO A 4 11.85 17.72 -30.16
N THR A 5 11.32 18.76 -29.54
CA THR A 5 11.15 18.90 -28.09
C THR A 5 10.16 17.84 -27.59
N VAL A 6 10.64 16.88 -26.83
CA VAL A 6 9.80 15.93 -26.09
C VAL A 6 9.33 16.63 -24.82
N SER A 7 8.06 17.03 -24.79
CA SER A 7 7.39 17.53 -23.58
C SER A 7 7.44 16.48 -22.46
N PRO A 8 7.65 16.89 -21.19
CA PRO A 8 7.52 15.98 -20.07
C PRO A 8 6.05 15.53 -19.97
N MET A 9 5.81 14.22 -19.97
CA MET A 9 4.50 13.65 -19.69
C MET A 9 4.05 14.10 -18.29
N PRO A 10 2.82 14.60 -18.13
CA PRO A 10 2.30 14.90 -16.81
C PRO A 10 2.19 13.60 -16.02
N ALA A 11 2.56 13.66 -14.74
CA ALA A 11 2.15 12.66 -13.78
C ALA A 11 0.61 12.68 -13.72
N GLU A 12 -0.03 11.79 -14.46
CA GLU A 12 -1.44 11.48 -14.30
C GLU A 12 -1.60 10.79 -12.94
N HIS A 13 -1.63 11.60 -11.88
CA HIS A 13 -2.48 11.30 -10.76
C HIS A 13 -3.86 11.00 -11.33
N PRO A 14 -4.50 9.85 -11.05
CA PRO A 14 -5.89 9.67 -11.41
C PRO A 14 -6.65 10.78 -10.70
N SER A 15 -7.01 11.79 -11.48
CA SER A 15 -7.95 12.83 -11.15
C SER A 15 -9.09 12.13 -10.42
N THR A 16 -9.29 12.51 -9.17
CA THR A 16 -10.40 12.02 -8.36
C THR A 16 -11.65 12.14 -9.22
N PRO A 17 -12.36 11.04 -9.55
CA PRO A 17 -13.63 11.18 -10.19
C PRO A 17 -14.58 11.71 -9.11
N ALA A 18 -14.67 13.04 -9.02
CA ALA A 18 -15.64 13.78 -8.22
C ALA A 18 -17.09 13.47 -8.67
N ALA A 19 -17.28 12.59 -9.66
CA ALA A 19 -18.55 12.31 -10.33
C ALA A 19 -19.07 10.87 -10.15
N LEU A 20 -18.52 10.04 -9.24
CA LEU A 20 -19.07 8.68 -8.99
C LEU A 20 -20.15 8.62 -7.91
N PHE A 21 -20.46 9.74 -7.25
CA PHE A 21 -21.55 9.82 -6.30
C PHE A 21 -22.43 11.03 -6.66
N PRO A 22 -23.40 10.89 -7.57
CA PRO A 22 -24.39 11.95 -7.80
C PRO A 22 -25.01 12.33 -6.47
N ASP A 23 -25.24 13.63 -6.25
CA ASP A 23 -25.72 14.34 -5.04
C ASP A 23 -26.82 13.61 -4.25
N TYR A 24 -26.48 12.47 -3.65
CA TYR A 24 -27.44 11.66 -2.92
C TYR A 24 -27.40 12.12 -1.48
N VAL A 25 -28.46 12.84 -1.13
CA VAL A 25 -28.80 13.45 0.17
C VAL A 25 -28.48 14.95 0.18
N ARG A 26 -29.35 15.74 -0.48
CA ARG A 26 -29.93 16.88 0.22
C ARG A 26 -30.28 16.37 1.62
N LEU A 27 -29.59 16.89 2.64
CA LEU A 27 -29.96 16.74 4.04
C LEU A 27 -31.40 17.24 4.17
N SER A 28 -32.35 16.35 3.92
CA SER A 28 -33.72 16.56 4.36
C SER A 28 -33.57 16.75 5.86
N ARG A 29 -33.99 17.91 6.36
CA ARG A 29 -34.31 18.11 7.77
C ARG A 29 -35.25 16.97 8.14
N SER A 30 -34.68 15.86 8.59
CA SER A 30 -35.40 14.60 8.65
C SER A 30 -36.41 14.76 9.78
N ALA A 31 -37.67 14.43 9.50
CA ALA A 31 -38.78 14.54 10.43
C ALA A 31 -38.34 14.14 11.85
N SER A 32 -38.52 15.06 12.81
CA SER A 32 -38.26 14.79 14.21
C SER A 32 -39.02 13.53 14.60
N PRO A 33 -38.35 12.51 15.18
CA PRO A 33 -39.06 11.31 15.62
C PRO A 33 -40.17 11.68 16.59
N THR A 34 -41.41 11.32 16.25
CA THR A 34 -42.57 11.52 17.12
C THR A 34 -42.48 10.50 18.25
N TYR A 35 -42.07 10.95 19.43
CA TYR A 35 -42.13 10.14 20.63
C TYR A 35 -43.49 10.32 21.29
N ALA A 36 -44.06 9.25 21.84
CA ALA A 36 -45.28 9.36 22.64
C ALA A 36 -45.03 10.34 23.80
N PRO A 37 -45.87 11.39 23.97
CA PRO A 37 -45.72 12.34 25.06
C PRO A 37 -45.95 11.63 26.40
N PHE A 38 -45.26 12.08 27.44
CA PHE A 38 -45.48 11.63 28.80
C PHE A 38 -45.95 12.82 29.63
N ASP A 39 -47.15 12.72 30.21
CA ASP A 39 -47.70 13.81 30.99
C ASP A 39 -46.87 14.08 32.26
N GLY A 40 -46.47 15.34 32.42
CA GLY A 40 -45.75 15.79 33.58
C GLY A 40 -44.83 16.97 33.31
N LYS A 41 -44.75 17.88 34.27
CA LYS A 41 -43.90 19.08 34.15
C LYS A 41 -42.42 18.71 34.05
N VAL A 42 -41.70 19.36 33.14
CA VAL A 42 -40.23 19.30 33.07
C VAL A 42 -39.65 20.24 34.14
N PRO A 43 -38.96 19.75 35.18
CA PRO A 43 -38.37 20.58 36.22
C PRO A 43 -37.36 21.60 35.68
N ALA A 44 -37.34 22.81 36.24
CA ALA A 44 -36.42 23.89 35.84
C ALA A 44 -34.94 23.47 35.90
N LYS A 45 -34.57 22.66 36.91
CA LYS A 45 -33.22 22.10 37.05
C LYS A 45 -32.79 21.25 35.84
N TRP A 46 -33.71 20.50 35.23
CA TRP A 46 -33.42 19.68 34.03
C TRP A 46 -33.23 20.57 32.81
N ARG A 47 -34.06 21.60 32.64
CA ARG A 47 -33.94 22.58 31.54
C ARG A 47 -32.59 23.30 31.60
N LYS A 48 -32.18 23.75 32.79
CA LYS A 48 -30.88 24.40 33.00
C LYS A 48 -29.72 23.46 32.67
N ALA A 49 -29.79 22.20 33.11
CA ALA A 49 -28.76 21.19 32.83
C ALA A 49 -28.62 20.88 31.33
N ALA A 50 -29.74 20.73 30.61
CA ALA A 50 -29.74 20.50 29.17
C ALA A 50 -29.15 21.70 28.41
N ARG A 51 -29.58 22.92 28.74
CA ARG A 51 -29.11 24.16 28.08
C ARG A 51 -27.60 24.34 28.23
N LYS A 52 -27.05 24.09 29.42
CA LYS A 52 -25.60 24.13 29.67
C LYS A 52 -24.81 23.17 28.76
N LYS A 53 -25.44 22.12 28.24
CA LYS A 53 -24.83 21.07 27.41
C LYS A 53 -25.21 21.19 25.92
N GLY A 54 -25.78 22.32 25.48
CA GLY A 54 -26.14 22.55 24.07
C GLY A 54 -27.47 21.91 23.64
N PHE A 55 -28.40 21.69 24.59
CA PHE A 55 -29.70 21.09 24.30
C PHE A 55 -30.86 21.86 24.93
N THR A 56 -32.02 21.82 24.27
CA THR A 56 -33.30 22.25 24.87
C THR A 56 -34.17 21.02 25.13
N ILE A 57 -34.68 20.86 26.36
CA ILE A 57 -35.75 19.87 26.62
C ILE A 57 -37.06 20.43 26.07
N VAL A 58 -37.58 19.76 25.05
CA VAL A 58 -38.87 20.09 24.41
C VAL A 58 -40.02 19.53 25.24
N ASP A 59 -39.95 18.24 25.58
CA ASP A 59 -41.01 17.55 26.31
C ASP A 59 -40.48 16.34 27.09
N ARG A 60 -41.32 15.78 27.98
CA ARG A 60 -41.15 14.42 28.51
C ARG A 60 -41.81 13.45 27.55
N VAL A 61 -41.13 12.32 27.29
CA VAL A 61 -41.57 11.39 26.25
C VAL A 61 -41.30 9.96 26.69
N LYS A 62 -41.99 8.99 26.09
CA LYS A 62 -41.90 7.52 26.36
C LYS A 62 -42.34 7.11 27.76
N ASP A 63 -41.70 7.64 28.79
CA ASP A 63 -41.97 7.34 30.20
C ASP A 63 -41.48 8.49 31.10
N ARG A 64 -41.64 8.32 32.42
CA ARG A 64 -41.24 9.34 33.41
C ARG A 64 -39.74 9.67 33.41
N LEU A 65 -38.89 8.85 32.82
CA LEU A 65 -37.43 8.99 32.85
C LEU A 65 -36.84 9.53 31.55
N HIS A 66 -37.62 9.70 30.48
CA HIS A 66 -37.11 10.15 29.20
C HIS A 66 -37.60 11.56 28.84
N VAL A 67 -36.72 12.31 28.18
CA VAL A 67 -36.97 13.66 27.68
C VAL A 67 -36.55 13.76 26.22
N ALA A 68 -37.30 14.53 25.44
CA ALA A 68 -36.95 14.91 24.09
C ALA A 68 -35.99 16.11 24.13
N LEU A 69 -34.79 15.92 23.60
CA LEU A 69 -33.75 16.93 23.48
C LEU A 69 -33.68 17.45 22.05
N LEU A 70 -33.87 18.75 21.89
CA LEU A 70 -33.51 19.50 20.69
C LEU A 70 -32.04 19.87 20.77
N CYS A 71 -31.24 19.43 19.80
CA CYS A 71 -29.82 19.78 19.69
C CYS A 71 -29.64 21.17 19.09
N HIS A 72 -28.81 22.01 19.72
CA HIS A 72 -28.52 23.36 19.21
C HIS A 72 -27.66 23.35 17.94
N ASP A 73 -26.80 22.34 17.75
CA ASP A 73 -25.90 22.27 16.59
C ASP A 73 -26.61 21.86 15.30
N CYS A 74 -27.41 20.78 15.35
CA CYS A 74 -28.09 20.24 14.16
C CYS A 74 -29.59 20.57 14.08
N GLY A 75 -30.18 21.11 15.15
CA GLY A 75 -31.61 21.38 15.22
C GLY A 75 -32.52 20.14 15.27
N CYS A 76 -31.95 18.93 15.34
CA CYS A 76 -32.75 17.70 15.39
C CYS A 76 -33.13 17.31 16.82
N THR A 77 -34.33 16.72 16.95
CA THR A 77 -34.83 16.19 18.23
C THR A 77 -34.46 14.72 18.41
N HIS A 78 -34.13 14.32 19.64
CA HIS A 78 -33.93 12.92 20.01
C HIS A 78 -34.24 12.66 21.49
N ALA A 79 -34.67 11.44 21.83
CA ALA A 79 -34.97 11.07 23.21
C ALA A 79 -33.73 10.57 23.97
N LYS A 80 -33.57 11.01 25.22
CA LYS A 80 -32.57 10.51 26.18
C LYS A 80 -33.17 10.36 27.57
N ARG A 81 -32.57 9.47 28.37
CA ARG A 81 -32.89 9.39 29.80
C ARG A 81 -32.43 10.66 30.52
N VAL A 82 -33.23 11.13 31.46
CA VAL A 82 -32.93 12.31 32.27
C VAL A 82 -31.67 12.15 33.11
N SER A 83 -31.35 10.93 33.56
CA SER A 83 -30.10 10.65 34.28
C SER A 83 -28.86 10.98 33.46
N VAL A 84 -28.91 10.75 32.12
CA VAL A 84 -27.83 11.13 31.21
C VAL A 84 -27.74 12.65 31.09
N VAL A 85 -28.87 13.35 30.99
CA VAL A 85 -28.92 14.83 30.93
C VAL A 85 -28.33 15.46 32.20
N LEU A 86 -28.54 14.85 33.36
CA LEU A 86 -28.02 15.36 34.63
C LEU A 86 -26.55 14.99 34.85
N GLY A 87 -26.21 13.71 34.72
CA GLY A 87 -24.89 13.18 35.12
C GLY A 87 -23.81 13.17 34.04
N HIS A 88 -24.16 13.23 32.76
CA HIS A 88 -23.20 13.05 31.65
C HIS A 88 -23.43 14.07 30.52
N SER A 89 -22.57 14.06 29.49
CA SER A 89 -22.77 14.85 28.27
C SER A 89 -23.61 14.04 27.28
N PRO A 90 -24.86 14.43 26.99
CA PRO A 90 -25.67 13.74 26.00
C PRO A 90 -25.06 13.89 24.61
N GLU A 91 -24.81 12.78 23.93
CA GLU A 91 -24.44 12.81 22.52
C GLU A 91 -25.68 12.86 21.63
N CYS A 92 -25.67 13.75 20.64
CA CYS A 92 -26.69 13.83 19.61
C CYS A 92 -26.48 12.72 18.55
N PRO A 93 -27.41 11.76 18.39
CA PRO A 93 -27.29 10.70 17.40
C PRO A 93 -27.30 11.22 15.95
N HIS A 94 -27.92 12.38 15.71
CA HIS A 94 -27.96 13.02 14.40
C HIS A 94 -26.62 13.65 14.04
N CYS A 95 -26.00 14.42 14.95
CA CYS A 95 -24.64 14.96 14.74
C CYS A 95 -23.63 13.84 14.52
N ILE A 96 -23.69 12.76 15.31
CA ILE A 96 -22.83 11.58 15.12
C ILE A 96 -23.03 10.97 13.73
N LYS A 97 -24.28 10.85 13.27
CA LYS A 97 -24.59 10.32 11.94
C LYS A 97 -24.00 11.22 10.85
N HIS A 98 -24.22 12.54 10.93
CA HIS A 98 -23.68 13.50 9.97
C HIS A 98 -22.16 13.46 9.92
N GLN A 99 -21.49 13.45 11.07
CA GLN A 99 -20.03 13.35 11.15
C GLN A 99 -19.51 12.07 10.48
N ARG A 100 -20.18 10.93 10.67
CA ARG A 100 -19.79 9.66 10.02
C ARG A 100 -19.97 9.69 8.50
N ILE A 101 -21.00 10.38 8.02
CA ILE A 101 -21.24 10.58 6.58
C ILE A 101 -20.11 11.46 6.01
N GLU A 102 -19.78 12.56 6.68
CA GLU A 102 -18.67 13.43 6.25
C GLU A 102 -17.33 12.71 6.27
N HIS A 103 -17.00 11.95 7.31
CA HIS A 103 -15.77 11.16 7.33
C HIS A 103 -15.70 10.15 6.18
N ALA A 104 -16.82 9.51 5.83
CA ALA A 104 -16.87 8.62 4.67
C ALA A 104 -16.60 9.40 3.38
N ARG A 105 -17.24 10.56 3.22
CA ARG A 105 -17.09 11.44 2.05
C ARG A 105 -15.64 11.89 1.85
N THR A 106 -14.97 12.32 2.92
CA THR A 106 -13.56 12.75 2.90
C THR A 106 -12.63 11.66 2.37
N VAL A 107 -12.92 10.38 2.64
CA VAL A 107 -12.11 9.26 2.16
C VAL A 107 -12.63 8.65 0.84
N GLY A 108 -13.54 9.33 0.14
CA GLY A 108 -14.11 8.87 -1.12
C GLY A 108 -15.00 7.63 -0.99
N ALA A 109 -15.68 7.48 0.15
CA ALA A 109 -16.60 6.39 0.44
C ALA A 109 -18.01 6.89 0.78
N VAL A 110 -19.01 6.01 0.68
CA VAL A 110 -20.39 6.28 1.06
C VAL A 110 -20.79 5.39 2.23
N LEU A 111 -21.33 5.97 3.30
CA LEU A 111 -21.89 5.22 4.42
C LEU A 111 -23.27 4.67 4.04
N LEU A 112 -23.37 3.34 3.90
CA LEU A 112 -24.62 2.65 3.57
C LEU A 112 -25.52 2.44 4.79
N GLY A 113 -24.92 2.32 5.97
CA GLY A 113 -25.69 2.13 7.20
C GLY A 113 -24.86 1.56 8.34
N ARG A 114 -25.51 1.42 9.50
CA ARG A 114 -24.92 0.79 10.68
C ARG A 114 -24.92 -0.72 10.56
N ASP A 115 -23.95 -1.37 11.19
CA ASP A 115 -24.03 -2.80 11.43
C ASP A 115 -25.09 -3.08 12.51
N PRO A 116 -26.14 -3.88 12.22
CA PRO A 116 -27.19 -4.19 13.19
C PRO A 116 -26.67 -5.01 14.38
N LYS A 117 -25.58 -5.77 14.21
CA LYS A 117 -25.00 -6.63 15.24
C LYS A 117 -23.90 -5.94 16.04
N ASN A 118 -23.34 -4.81 15.55
CA ASN A 118 -22.27 -4.12 16.24
C ASN A 118 -22.30 -2.60 16.07
N ARG A 119 -22.62 -1.89 17.15
CA ARG A 119 -22.72 -0.42 17.20
C ARG A 119 -21.45 0.34 16.80
N HIS A 120 -20.27 -0.31 16.84
CA HIS A 120 -19.00 0.31 16.49
C HIS A 120 -18.67 0.23 15.00
N TYR A 121 -19.49 -0.48 14.21
CA TYR A 121 -19.26 -0.72 12.78
C TYR A 121 -20.37 -0.12 11.90
N GLY A 122 -19.98 0.18 10.67
CA GLY A 122 -20.86 0.53 9.58
C GLY A 122 -20.46 -0.19 8.29
N PHE A 123 -21.40 -0.22 7.34
CA PHE A 123 -21.17 -0.67 5.98
C PHE A 123 -20.91 0.52 5.08
N TYR A 124 -19.90 0.42 4.24
CA TYR A 124 -19.46 1.48 3.35
C TYR A 124 -19.36 0.93 1.93
N GLN A 125 -19.66 1.77 0.94
CA GLN A 125 -19.29 1.54 -0.45
C GLN A 125 -18.06 2.39 -0.77
N LEU A 126 -17.03 1.78 -1.33
CA LEU A 126 -15.78 2.46 -1.70
C LEU A 126 -15.83 2.94 -3.15
N SER A 127 -14.90 3.81 -3.53
CA SER A 127 -14.75 4.29 -4.91
C SER A 127 -14.53 3.17 -5.94
N CYS A 128 -13.96 2.04 -5.53
CA CYS A 128 -13.85 0.83 -6.36
C CYS A 128 -15.17 0.04 -6.51
N GLY A 129 -16.30 0.58 -6.02
CA GLY A 129 -17.62 -0.05 -6.07
C GLY A 129 -17.89 -1.10 -4.99
N HIS A 130 -16.85 -1.63 -4.35
CA HIS A 130 -16.98 -2.70 -3.35
C HIS A 130 -17.58 -2.23 -2.02
N ARG A 131 -18.36 -3.12 -1.39
CA ARG A 131 -18.93 -2.93 -0.06
C ARG A 131 -18.00 -3.50 1.01
N VAL A 132 -17.71 -2.70 2.03
CA VAL A 132 -16.84 -3.10 3.15
C VAL A 132 -17.47 -2.82 4.51
N ARG A 133 -17.11 -3.63 5.49
CA ARG A 133 -17.47 -3.43 6.90
C ARG A 133 -16.30 -2.79 7.64
N ARG A 134 -16.51 -1.62 8.26
CA ARG A 134 -15.44 -0.87 8.94
C ARG A 134 -15.90 -0.28 10.26
N GLN A 135 -14.96 -0.14 11.19
CA GLN A 135 -15.18 0.60 12.42
C GLN A 135 -15.21 2.09 12.15
N TYR A 136 -16.14 2.82 12.79
CA TYR A 136 -16.23 4.28 12.62
C TYR A 136 -14.93 5.01 12.94
N HIS A 137 -14.21 4.57 13.98
CA HIS A 137 -12.95 5.20 14.37
C HIS A 137 -11.85 5.07 13.31
N ARG A 138 -11.84 3.97 12.53
CA ARG A 138 -10.86 3.76 11.45
C ARG A 138 -11.13 4.69 10.28
N VAL A 139 -12.40 4.87 9.94
CA VAL A 139 -12.83 5.80 8.89
C VAL A 139 -12.51 7.24 9.29
N ALA A 140 -12.76 7.62 10.54
CA ALA A 140 -12.36 8.93 11.08
C ALA A 140 -10.85 9.18 10.94
N ARG A 141 -10.01 8.26 11.43
CA ARG A 141 -8.54 8.38 11.30
C ARG A 141 -8.04 8.42 9.85
N ALA A 142 -8.76 7.77 8.94
CA ALA A 142 -8.45 7.85 7.51
C ALA A 142 -8.81 9.22 6.93
N ALA A 143 -9.94 9.80 7.35
CA ALA A 143 -10.35 11.16 6.99
C ALA A 143 -9.37 12.22 7.50
N ASP A 144 -8.76 11.99 8.67
CA ASP A 144 -7.71 12.84 9.23
C ASP A 144 -6.34 12.73 8.50
N GLY A 145 -6.27 11.95 7.40
CA GLY A 145 -5.06 11.77 6.59
C GLY A 145 -4.09 10.70 7.10
N GLY A 146 -4.45 9.91 8.12
CA GLY A 146 -3.55 8.92 8.71
C GLY A 146 -3.30 7.68 7.85
N HIS A 147 -4.21 7.32 6.93
CA HIS A 147 -4.08 6.18 6.00
C HIS A 147 -5.24 6.16 5.00
N SER A 148 -5.04 5.55 3.83
CA SER A 148 -6.13 5.28 2.89
C SER A 148 -6.99 4.09 3.34
N LEU A 149 -8.28 4.13 2.99
CA LEU A 149 -9.19 3.03 3.30
C LEU A 149 -9.01 1.89 2.29
N GLY A 150 -8.42 0.79 2.72
CA GLY A 150 -8.20 -0.37 1.86
C GLY A 150 -9.50 -1.14 1.52
N CYS A 151 -9.53 -1.75 0.34
CA CYS A 151 -10.53 -2.73 -0.10
C CYS A 151 -9.92 -4.14 -0.08
N GLU A 152 -10.54 -5.10 0.63
CA GLU A 152 -10.08 -6.49 0.64
C GLU A 152 -10.21 -7.13 -0.74
N THR A 153 -11.30 -6.90 -1.47
CA THR A 153 -11.55 -7.51 -2.78
C THR A 153 -10.49 -7.08 -3.79
N CYS A 154 -10.30 -5.78 -4.00
CA CYS A 154 -9.26 -5.27 -4.91
C CYS A 154 -7.86 -5.73 -4.51
N ARG A 155 -7.60 -5.90 -3.21
CA ARG A 155 -6.32 -6.42 -2.72
C ARG A 155 -6.11 -7.88 -3.12
N GLU A 156 -7.12 -8.75 -2.96
CA GLU A 156 -7.03 -10.15 -3.38
C GLU A 156 -6.96 -10.29 -4.91
N GLU A 157 -7.68 -9.47 -5.67
CA GLU A 157 -7.59 -9.41 -7.13
C GLU A 157 -6.18 -9.05 -7.59
N ARG A 158 -5.57 -8.03 -6.98
CA ARG A 158 -4.18 -7.66 -7.24
C ARG A 158 -3.22 -8.80 -6.92
N TYR A 159 -3.42 -9.50 -5.79
CA TYR A 159 -2.58 -10.65 -5.43
C TYR A 159 -2.73 -11.80 -6.42
N ARG A 160 -3.95 -12.06 -6.90
CA ARG A 160 -4.22 -13.07 -7.94
C ARG A 160 -3.50 -12.70 -9.24
N ALA A 161 -3.65 -11.46 -9.71
CA ALA A 161 -2.99 -10.98 -10.91
C ALA A 161 -1.45 -11.08 -10.80
N GLN A 162 -0.89 -10.78 -9.62
CA GLN A 162 0.55 -10.94 -9.35
C GLN A 162 0.98 -12.40 -9.38
N ALA A 163 0.21 -13.29 -8.75
CA ALA A 163 0.52 -14.71 -8.70
C ALA A 163 0.49 -15.36 -10.09
N ASN A 164 -0.51 -15.01 -10.91
CA ASN A 164 -0.66 -15.56 -12.26
C ASN A 164 0.55 -15.28 -13.14
N LYS A 165 1.23 -14.13 -12.97
CA LYS A 165 2.47 -13.78 -13.70
C LYS A 165 3.60 -14.78 -13.45
N PHE A 166 3.57 -15.49 -12.33
CA PHE A 166 4.60 -16.44 -11.92
C PHE A 166 4.12 -17.89 -11.97
N GLY A 167 3.00 -18.17 -12.65
CA GLY A 167 2.44 -19.52 -12.74
C GLY A 167 1.80 -20.00 -11.44
N TRP A 168 1.27 -19.09 -10.64
CA TRP A 168 0.58 -19.40 -9.39
C TRP A 168 -0.87 -18.91 -9.39
N ASP A 169 -1.80 -19.77 -9.00
CA ASP A 169 -3.18 -19.41 -8.70
C ASP A 169 -3.33 -19.09 -7.21
N LEU A 170 -3.93 -17.94 -6.89
CA LEU A 170 -4.31 -17.62 -5.51
C LEU A 170 -5.54 -18.43 -5.06
N LEU A 171 -5.38 -19.31 -4.07
CA LEU A 171 -6.49 -20.08 -3.49
C LEU A 171 -7.23 -19.31 -2.39
N GLY A 172 -6.51 -18.49 -1.62
CA GLY A 172 -7.10 -17.65 -0.58
C GLY A 172 -6.20 -17.48 0.65
N PRO A 173 -6.79 -17.37 1.87
CA PRO A 173 -6.03 -17.30 3.11
C PRO A 173 -5.04 -18.46 3.26
N ALA A 174 -3.92 -18.20 3.93
CA ALA A 174 -2.95 -19.24 4.25
C ALA A 174 -3.57 -20.33 5.13
N SER A 175 -3.15 -21.58 4.94
CA SER A 175 -3.67 -22.76 5.66
C SER A 175 -3.58 -22.61 7.19
N ARG A 176 -2.51 -21.98 7.69
CA ARG A 176 -2.29 -21.71 9.12
C ARG A 176 -2.64 -20.28 9.54
N GLY A 177 -3.29 -19.50 8.67
CA GLY A 177 -3.68 -18.11 8.95
C GLY A 177 -2.53 -17.14 9.22
N LYS A 178 -1.29 -17.50 8.83
CA LYS A 178 -0.09 -16.68 9.12
C LYS A 178 -0.23 -15.29 8.47
N PRO A 179 -0.09 -14.18 9.23
CA PRO A 179 -0.18 -12.84 8.67
C PRO A 179 0.82 -12.62 7.53
N GLY A 180 0.37 -11.99 6.44
CA GLY A 180 1.21 -11.74 5.27
C GLY A 180 1.43 -12.95 4.35
N TYR A 181 0.85 -14.10 4.66
CA TYR A 181 0.86 -15.29 3.80
C TYR A 181 -0.51 -15.52 3.16
N ARG A 182 -0.46 -16.20 2.01
CA ARG A 182 -1.61 -16.65 1.24
C ARG A 182 -1.32 -18.06 0.72
N SER A 183 -2.38 -18.85 0.51
CA SER A 183 -2.27 -20.17 -0.09
C SER A 183 -2.36 -20.05 -1.61
N TYR A 184 -1.42 -20.69 -2.30
CA TYR A 184 -1.34 -20.68 -3.77
C TYR A 184 -1.18 -22.10 -4.31
N ARG A 185 -1.64 -22.30 -5.55
CA ARG A 185 -1.42 -23.52 -6.34
C ARG A 185 -0.55 -23.20 -7.54
N HIS A 186 0.53 -23.95 -7.73
CA HIS A 186 1.39 -23.83 -8.91
C HIS A 186 0.74 -24.51 -10.11
N THR A 187 1.15 -24.15 -11.33
CA THR A 187 0.74 -24.83 -12.57
C THR A 187 1.00 -26.34 -12.57
N CYS A 188 2.01 -26.81 -11.83
CA CYS A 188 2.26 -28.25 -11.64
C CYS A 188 1.31 -28.94 -10.65
N GLY A 189 0.32 -28.23 -10.10
CA GLY A 189 -0.67 -28.75 -9.14
C GLY A 189 -0.27 -28.63 -7.67
N GLN A 190 1.00 -28.37 -7.36
CA GLN A 190 1.47 -28.25 -5.97
C GLN A 190 0.85 -27.04 -5.27
N THR A 191 0.34 -27.25 -4.05
CA THR A 191 -0.19 -26.17 -3.21
C THR A 191 0.78 -25.84 -2.07
N GLN A 192 0.95 -24.56 -1.75
CA GLN A 192 1.78 -24.10 -0.63
C GLN A 192 1.43 -22.68 -0.16
N ASP A 193 1.71 -22.40 1.11
CA ASP A 193 1.60 -21.06 1.67
C ASP A 193 2.83 -20.23 1.33
N ILE A 194 2.64 -19.08 0.67
CA ILE A 194 3.71 -18.19 0.24
C ILE A 194 3.47 -16.80 0.82
N MET A 195 4.54 -16.14 1.28
CA MET A 195 4.47 -14.75 1.72
C MET A 195 4.10 -13.85 0.53
N VAL A 196 3.11 -12.98 0.69
CA VAL A 196 2.66 -12.05 -0.36
C VAL A 196 3.83 -11.22 -0.90
N GLY A 197 4.69 -10.72 -0.01
CA GLY A 197 5.88 -9.96 -0.41
C GLY A 197 6.83 -10.73 -1.31
N ASN A 198 6.96 -12.06 -1.13
CA ASN A 198 7.74 -12.90 -2.02
C ASN A 198 7.01 -13.08 -3.35
N MET A 199 5.70 -13.37 -3.32
CA MET A 199 4.90 -13.56 -4.54
C MET A 199 4.89 -12.32 -5.43
N VAL A 200 4.88 -11.10 -4.86
CA VAL A 200 4.98 -9.83 -5.62
C VAL A 200 6.19 -9.81 -6.55
N TRP A 201 7.31 -10.41 -6.11
CA TRP A 201 8.54 -10.49 -6.88
C TRP A 201 8.71 -11.85 -7.59
N GLY A 202 7.81 -12.82 -7.38
CA GLY A 202 8.00 -14.21 -7.81
C GLY A 202 9.08 -14.95 -7.00
N ASP A 203 9.42 -14.47 -5.79
CA ASP A 203 10.47 -15.00 -4.91
C ASP A 203 10.04 -16.29 -4.19
N CYS A 204 9.42 -17.18 -4.94
CA CYS A 204 8.84 -18.40 -4.45
C CYS A 204 9.19 -19.56 -5.39
N ALA A 205 9.72 -20.61 -4.76
CA ALA A 205 10.05 -21.86 -5.40
C ALA A 205 8.86 -22.81 -5.23
N CYS A 206 8.42 -23.47 -6.29
CA CYS A 206 7.48 -24.57 -6.15
C CYS A 206 8.16 -25.76 -5.47
N SER A 207 7.62 -26.23 -4.33
CA SER A 207 8.18 -27.38 -3.61
C SER A 207 8.07 -28.69 -4.39
N GLY A 208 7.21 -28.76 -5.42
CA GLY A 208 6.99 -29.95 -6.22
C GLY A 208 7.85 -30.05 -7.47
N CYS A 209 8.14 -28.94 -8.16
CA CYS A 209 8.77 -28.99 -9.49
C CYS A 209 9.94 -28.00 -9.68
N SER A 210 10.28 -27.18 -8.69
CA SER A 210 11.33 -26.19 -8.90
C SER A 210 12.72 -26.78 -8.76
N LEU A 211 13.55 -26.61 -9.78
CA LEU A 211 15.00 -26.79 -9.67
C LEU A 211 15.54 -25.77 -8.65
N GLY A 212 16.55 -26.17 -7.88
CA GLY A 212 17.14 -25.35 -6.80
C GLY A 212 17.54 -23.94 -7.27
N ARG A 213 17.71 -23.00 -6.33
CA ARG A 213 17.93 -21.56 -6.64
C ARG A 213 19.08 -21.29 -7.61
N THR A 214 20.12 -22.12 -7.64
CA THR A 214 21.31 -21.97 -8.49
C THR A 214 21.09 -22.40 -9.94
N ALA A 215 20.10 -23.26 -10.19
CA ALA A 215 19.75 -23.76 -11.52
C ALA A 215 18.73 -22.88 -12.26
N ARG A 216 18.29 -21.76 -11.65
CA ARG A 216 17.37 -20.80 -12.28
C ARG A 216 18.13 -19.71 -13.02
N PRO A 217 17.54 -19.14 -14.09
CA PRO A 217 18.09 -17.97 -14.76
C PRO A 217 18.44 -16.85 -13.79
N SER A 218 19.52 -16.14 -14.11
CA SER A 218 20.04 -15.03 -13.33
C SER A 218 20.67 -14.01 -14.26
N HIS A 219 21.01 -12.86 -13.71
CA HIS A 219 21.51 -11.74 -14.50
C HIS A 219 22.82 -11.24 -13.93
N ILE A 220 23.69 -10.74 -14.80
CA ILE A 220 24.79 -9.84 -14.42
C ILE A 220 24.38 -8.43 -14.79
N TYR A 221 24.68 -7.47 -13.92
CA TYR A 221 24.28 -6.08 -14.10
C TYR A 221 25.44 -5.13 -13.82
N ILE A 222 25.35 -3.94 -14.39
CA ILE A 222 26.08 -2.77 -13.95
C ILE A 222 25.11 -1.68 -13.53
N PHE A 223 25.28 -1.17 -12.30
CA PHE A 223 24.55 -0.02 -11.78
C PHE A 223 25.46 1.18 -11.69
N ARG A 224 24.89 2.38 -11.86
CA ARG A 224 25.49 3.64 -11.43
C ARG A 224 24.78 4.10 -10.15
N ILE A 225 25.57 4.54 -9.18
CA ILE A 225 25.09 5.00 -7.88
C ILE A 225 25.80 6.32 -7.57
N ASP A 226 25.05 7.42 -7.51
CA ASP A 226 25.60 8.77 -7.31
C ASP A 226 25.75 9.06 -5.81
N LEU A 227 26.66 8.34 -5.14
CA LEU A 227 26.95 8.56 -3.72
C LEU A 227 27.46 10.01 -3.50
N PRO A 228 27.22 10.61 -2.31
CA PRO A 228 27.62 11.98 -2.04
C PRO A 228 29.11 12.22 -2.28
N GLY A 229 29.43 13.11 -3.21
CA GLY A 229 30.81 13.48 -3.57
C GLY A 229 31.59 12.43 -4.36
N ARG A 230 31.01 11.25 -4.67
CA ARG A 230 31.73 10.18 -5.36
C ARG A 230 30.78 9.21 -6.08
N PRO A 231 30.40 9.47 -7.34
CA PRO A 231 29.65 8.49 -8.11
C PRO A 231 30.48 7.21 -8.29
N VAL A 232 29.82 6.06 -8.16
CA VAL A 232 30.44 4.74 -8.31
C VAL A 232 29.63 3.85 -9.23
N LEU A 233 30.29 2.82 -9.75
CA LEU A 233 29.66 1.72 -10.47
C LEU A 233 29.63 0.49 -9.60
N LYS A 234 28.51 -0.24 -9.61
CA LYS A 234 28.44 -1.58 -9.04
C LYS A 234 28.24 -2.61 -10.14
N LEU A 235 29.21 -3.49 -10.30
CA LEU A 235 29.05 -4.73 -11.05
C LEU A 235 28.63 -5.83 -10.08
N GLY A 236 27.76 -6.72 -10.51
CA GLY A 236 27.41 -7.89 -9.71
C GLY A 236 26.36 -8.74 -10.41
N TYR A 237 25.96 -9.83 -9.75
CA TYR A 237 24.91 -10.70 -10.26
C TYR A 237 23.70 -10.78 -9.33
N SER A 238 22.53 -11.06 -9.90
CA SER A 238 21.30 -11.33 -9.17
C SER A 238 20.24 -11.92 -10.10
N ALA A 239 19.40 -12.79 -9.55
CA ALA A 239 18.14 -13.14 -10.19
C ALA A 239 17.22 -11.91 -10.36
N ARG A 240 17.41 -10.83 -9.58
CA ARG A 240 16.58 -9.62 -9.62
C ARG A 240 17.39 -8.34 -9.39
N PRO A 241 18.04 -7.80 -10.44
CA PRO A 241 18.85 -6.59 -10.35
C PRO A 241 18.11 -5.39 -9.72
N ALA A 242 16.88 -5.09 -10.15
CA ALA A 242 16.12 -3.95 -9.65
C ALA A 242 15.78 -4.03 -8.14
N LYS A 243 15.33 -5.20 -7.65
CA LYS A 243 15.07 -5.43 -6.21
C LYS A 243 16.37 -5.27 -5.41
N ARG A 244 17.49 -5.76 -5.95
CA ARG A 244 18.80 -5.64 -5.33
C ARG A 244 19.20 -4.17 -5.18
N LEU A 245 19.10 -3.39 -6.25
CA LEU A 245 19.40 -1.96 -6.26
C LEU A 245 18.55 -1.19 -5.24
N ARG A 246 17.24 -1.41 -5.21
CA ARG A 246 16.30 -0.64 -4.38
C ARG A 246 16.30 -1.01 -2.90
N HIS A 247 16.59 -2.26 -2.56
CA HIS A 247 16.28 -2.78 -1.21
C HIS A 247 17.41 -3.54 -0.54
N GLN A 248 18.40 -4.05 -1.27
CA GLN A 248 19.42 -4.95 -0.70
C GLN A 248 20.78 -4.29 -0.53
N LEU A 249 21.06 -3.19 -1.25
CA LEU A 249 22.34 -2.50 -1.17
C LEU A 249 22.42 -1.47 -0.03
N GLY A 250 21.33 -1.26 0.73
CA GLY A 250 21.33 -0.32 1.85
C GLY A 250 21.59 1.13 1.47
N ILE A 251 21.28 1.51 0.22
CA ILE A 251 21.47 2.86 -0.30
C ILE A 251 20.32 3.74 0.21
N ASP A 252 20.65 4.95 0.69
CA ASP A 252 19.65 5.94 1.10
C ASP A 252 18.73 6.32 -0.06
N LYS A 253 17.42 6.47 0.24
CA LYS A 253 16.38 6.72 -0.78
C LYS A 253 16.56 8.01 -1.58
N GLY A 254 17.34 8.96 -1.06
CA GLY A 254 17.64 10.24 -1.74
C GLY A 254 18.77 10.15 -2.75
N ILE A 255 19.49 9.03 -2.81
CA ILE A 255 20.61 8.83 -3.74
C ILE A 255 20.09 8.39 -5.10
N THR A 256 20.54 9.07 -6.15
CA THR A 256 20.23 8.70 -7.53
C THR A 256 20.92 7.40 -7.90
N THR A 257 20.12 6.46 -8.43
CA THR A 257 20.61 5.16 -8.90
C THR A 257 20.07 4.86 -10.29
N GLU A 258 20.90 4.26 -11.14
CA GLU A 258 20.57 3.92 -12.51
C GLU A 258 21.02 2.50 -12.85
N VAL A 259 20.18 1.74 -13.56
CA VAL A 259 20.56 0.46 -14.15
C VAL A 259 21.18 0.73 -15.52
N LEU A 260 22.50 0.61 -15.63
CA LEU A 260 23.22 0.93 -16.87
C LEU A 260 23.16 -0.18 -17.91
N ARG A 261 23.08 -1.44 -17.46
CA ARG A 261 22.94 -2.65 -18.30
C ARG A 261 22.60 -3.87 -17.45
N VAL A 262 21.90 -4.82 -18.06
CA VAL A 262 21.64 -6.17 -17.54
C VAL A 262 21.92 -7.17 -18.67
N VAL A 263 22.59 -8.29 -18.36
CA VAL A 263 22.84 -9.42 -19.26
C VAL A 263 22.21 -10.66 -18.65
N ASN A 264 21.45 -11.41 -19.46
CA ASN A 264 20.76 -12.63 -19.06
C ASN A 264 21.72 -13.82 -19.08
N LEU A 265 21.64 -14.71 -18.08
CA LEU A 265 22.35 -15.99 -18.08
C LEU A 265 21.39 -17.14 -17.75
N PRO A 266 21.62 -18.33 -18.35
CA PRO A 266 20.73 -19.48 -18.20
C PRO A 266 20.56 -19.93 -16.75
N THR A 267 21.62 -19.80 -15.95
CA THR A 267 21.59 -20.17 -14.53
C THR A 267 22.30 -19.17 -13.62
N GLY A 268 21.94 -19.21 -12.33
CA GLY A 268 22.66 -18.50 -11.27
C GLY A 268 24.10 -18.99 -11.08
N HIS A 269 24.37 -20.25 -11.43
CA HIS A 269 25.74 -20.76 -11.46
C HIS A 269 26.57 -20.05 -12.53
N ASP A 270 26.04 -19.94 -13.75
CA ASP A 270 26.71 -19.24 -14.85
C ASP A 270 26.89 -17.75 -14.52
N ALA A 271 25.84 -17.10 -14.02
CA ALA A 271 25.90 -15.69 -13.63
C ALA A 271 26.97 -15.41 -12.57
N ARG A 272 27.11 -16.30 -11.58
CA ARG A 272 28.16 -16.17 -10.57
C ARG A 272 29.54 -16.42 -11.17
N ALA A 273 29.72 -17.48 -11.96
CA ALA A 273 31.02 -17.83 -12.53
C ALA A 273 31.56 -16.73 -13.46
N GLU A 274 30.69 -16.16 -14.29
CA GLU A 274 31.01 -15.07 -15.21
C GLU A 274 31.27 -13.74 -14.48
N GLU A 275 30.50 -13.44 -13.43
CA GLU A 275 30.72 -12.27 -12.59
C GLU A 275 32.06 -12.34 -11.85
N GLU A 276 32.37 -13.48 -11.22
CA GLU A 276 33.65 -13.69 -10.56
C GLU A 276 34.82 -13.55 -11.56
N ARG A 277 34.65 -14.03 -12.80
CA ARG A 277 35.64 -13.88 -13.88
C ARG A 277 35.82 -12.43 -14.31
N ALA A 278 34.74 -11.66 -14.42
CA ALA A 278 34.81 -10.24 -14.71
C ALA A 278 35.54 -9.48 -13.59
N HIS A 279 35.23 -9.77 -12.32
CA HIS A 279 35.90 -9.18 -11.17
C HIS A 279 37.40 -9.52 -11.11
N ARG A 280 37.77 -10.78 -11.38
CA ARG A 280 39.19 -11.19 -11.50
C ARG A 280 39.90 -10.39 -12.59
N THR A 281 39.29 -10.26 -13.76
CA THR A 281 39.87 -9.51 -14.89
C THR A 281 40.09 -8.04 -14.55
N LEU A 282 39.08 -7.37 -13.99
CA LEU A 282 39.15 -5.96 -13.61
C LEU A 282 40.19 -5.71 -12.52
N THR A 283 40.25 -6.58 -11.51
CA THR A 283 41.20 -6.43 -10.39
C THR A 283 42.64 -6.67 -10.83
N ALA A 284 42.87 -7.64 -11.73
CA ALA A 284 44.20 -7.98 -12.21
C ALA A 284 44.75 -6.96 -13.22
N GLN A 285 43.92 -6.50 -14.17
CA GLN A 285 44.36 -5.64 -15.27
C GLN A 285 44.18 -4.15 -14.97
N PHE A 286 43.22 -3.79 -14.13
CA PHE A 286 42.83 -2.40 -13.87
C PHE A 286 42.61 -2.14 -12.37
N PRO A 287 43.60 -2.41 -11.50
CA PRO A 287 43.45 -2.25 -10.05
C PRO A 287 43.03 -0.83 -9.63
N ASP A 288 43.50 0.20 -10.34
CA ASP A 288 43.16 1.61 -10.08
C ASP A 288 41.67 1.95 -10.27
N MET A 289 40.94 1.08 -10.99
CA MET A 289 39.51 1.23 -11.20
C MET A 289 38.68 0.71 -10.03
N VAL A 290 39.26 -0.06 -9.12
CA VAL A 290 38.57 -0.58 -7.93
C VAL A 290 38.50 0.51 -6.87
N VAL A 291 37.34 0.68 -6.25
CA VAL A 291 37.15 1.63 -5.15
C VAL A 291 37.26 0.90 -3.82
N ALA A 292 38.17 1.33 -2.95
CA ALA A 292 38.36 0.71 -1.64
C ALA A 292 37.18 1.02 -0.70
N LYS A 293 36.84 0.12 0.23
CA LYS A 293 35.72 0.33 1.19
C LYS A 293 35.86 1.63 2.00
N ALA A 294 37.09 2.00 2.37
CA ALA A 294 37.38 3.24 3.09
C ALA A 294 36.95 4.50 2.32
N GLU A 295 36.83 4.44 0.99
CA GLU A 295 36.45 5.60 0.16
C GLU A 295 34.94 5.89 0.16
N TYR A 296 34.09 4.90 0.45
CA TYR A 296 32.63 5.05 0.40
C TYR A 296 31.92 4.71 1.71
N GLY A 297 32.63 4.20 2.72
CA GLY A 297 32.11 3.99 4.06
C GLY A 297 30.78 3.22 4.08
N ASP A 298 29.85 3.65 4.92
CA ASP A 298 28.55 2.99 5.12
C ASP A 298 27.46 3.48 4.16
N ALA A 299 27.80 4.28 3.15
CA ALA A 299 26.83 4.78 2.16
C ALA A 299 26.25 3.66 1.27
N ILE A 300 26.86 2.47 1.29
CA ILE A 300 26.37 1.26 0.62
C ILE A 300 26.83 -0.01 1.37
N ASN A 301 25.91 -0.97 1.53
CA ASN A 301 26.12 -2.23 2.25
C ASN A 301 26.78 -3.31 1.37
N VAL A 302 27.90 -2.95 0.74
CA VAL A 302 28.81 -3.89 0.07
C VAL A 302 30.24 -3.55 0.44
N THR A 303 31.13 -4.53 0.31
CA THR A 303 32.56 -4.40 0.65
C THR A 303 33.48 -4.49 -0.55
N ARG A 304 32.98 -5.03 -1.68
CA ARG A 304 33.72 -5.27 -2.92
C ARG A 304 32.82 -4.98 -4.12
N GLU A 305 33.37 -5.16 -5.32
CA GLU A 305 32.65 -5.07 -6.60
C GLU A 305 32.19 -3.63 -6.93
N ILE A 306 32.84 -2.63 -6.33
CA ILE A 306 32.62 -1.21 -6.58
C ILE A 306 33.77 -0.66 -7.41
N TYR A 307 33.42 0.06 -8.47
CA TYR A 307 34.34 0.57 -9.47
C TYR A 307 34.15 2.07 -9.69
N ARG A 308 35.22 2.74 -10.14
CA ARG A 308 35.18 4.14 -10.55
C ARG A 308 34.34 4.30 -11.83
N PRO A 309 33.67 5.45 -12.06
CA PRO A 309 32.91 5.71 -13.28
C PRO A 309 33.71 5.50 -14.58
N LYS A 310 35.03 5.77 -14.55
CA LYS A 310 35.94 5.56 -15.68
C LYS A 310 36.03 4.09 -16.11
N ALA A 311 35.65 3.13 -15.26
CA ALA A 311 35.64 1.71 -15.59
C ALA A 311 34.47 1.30 -16.50
N ALA A 312 33.48 2.18 -16.74
CA ALA A 312 32.28 1.84 -17.50
C ALA A 312 32.55 1.21 -18.87
N PRO A 313 33.47 1.72 -19.73
CA PRO A 313 33.74 1.11 -21.03
C PRO A 313 34.32 -0.31 -20.91
N LEU A 314 35.17 -0.54 -19.91
CA LEU A 314 35.79 -1.85 -19.66
C LEU A 314 34.74 -2.87 -19.18
N ILE A 315 33.89 -2.48 -18.24
CA ILE A 315 32.82 -3.33 -17.74
C ILE A 315 31.82 -3.64 -18.86
N ARG A 316 31.45 -2.64 -19.69
CA ARG A 316 30.55 -2.86 -20.82
C ARG A 316 31.10 -3.88 -21.82
N ARG A 317 32.40 -3.80 -22.16
CA ARG A 317 33.07 -4.78 -23.02
C ARG A 317 33.02 -6.20 -22.44
N LEU A 318 33.30 -6.35 -21.15
CA LEU A 318 33.20 -7.65 -20.49
C LEU A 318 31.77 -8.21 -20.55
N LEU A 319 30.75 -7.35 -20.40
CA LEU A 319 29.35 -7.73 -20.57
C LEU A 319 29.00 -8.10 -22.01
N ASP A 320 29.55 -7.42 -23.02
CA ASP A 320 29.40 -7.79 -24.44
C ASP A 320 29.95 -9.19 -24.72
N GLU A 321 31.13 -9.49 -24.17
CA GLU A 321 31.77 -10.82 -24.32
C GLU A 321 30.98 -11.91 -23.61
N ILE A 322 30.37 -11.63 -22.46
CA ILE A 322 29.49 -12.57 -21.75
C ILE A 322 28.24 -12.83 -22.58
N GLU A 323 27.56 -11.78 -23.04
CA GLU A 323 26.35 -11.89 -23.85
C GLU A 323 26.60 -12.64 -25.16
N THR A 324 27.78 -12.50 -25.76
CA THR A 324 28.17 -13.28 -26.96
C THR A 324 28.28 -14.78 -26.66
N ARG A 325 28.74 -15.17 -25.47
CA ARG A 325 28.83 -16.59 -25.05
C ARG A 325 27.48 -17.16 -24.61
N PHE A 326 26.60 -16.31 -24.11
CA PHE A 326 25.26 -16.64 -23.63
C PHE A 326 24.22 -15.81 -24.38
N PRO A 327 24.05 -16.02 -25.70
CA PRO A 327 23.11 -15.24 -26.49
C PRO A 327 21.70 -15.41 -25.93
N ASP A 328 21.01 -14.28 -25.74
CA ASP A 328 19.66 -14.24 -25.19
C ASP A 328 18.72 -15.09 -26.06
N THR A 329 18.26 -16.22 -25.52
CA THR A 329 17.37 -17.16 -26.25
C THR A 329 15.94 -16.63 -26.37
N GLY A 330 15.67 -15.41 -25.91
CA GLY A 330 14.39 -14.72 -26.07
C GLY A 330 13.35 -15.05 -24.99
N GLU A 331 13.70 -15.81 -23.95
CA GLU A 331 12.87 -15.90 -22.73
C GLU A 331 12.97 -14.60 -21.93
N ARG A 332 12.31 -13.55 -22.44
CA ARG A 332 12.18 -12.28 -21.75
C ARG A 332 11.28 -12.46 -20.53
N PHE A 333 11.87 -12.32 -19.34
CA PHE A 333 11.08 -12.03 -18.15
C PHE A 333 10.47 -10.63 -18.29
N PRO A 334 9.21 -10.43 -17.86
CA PRO A 334 8.48 -9.20 -18.12
C PRO A 334 9.28 -7.99 -17.64
N ASP A 335 9.41 -7.00 -18.54
CA ASP A 335 10.09 -5.74 -18.31
C ASP A 335 9.76 -5.20 -16.91
N ILE A 336 10.79 -5.06 -16.10
CA ILE A 336 10.70 -4.34 -14.84
C ILE A 336 10.68 -2.86 -15.22
N ALA A 337 9.50 -2.35 -15.57
CA ALA A 337 9.27 -0.92 -15.63
C ALA A 337 9.73 -0.28 -14.30
N ALA A 338 10.52 0.78 -14.43
CA ALA A 338 11.11 1.55 -13.34
C ALA A 338 10.06 2.01 -12.32
#